data_AF-A0A535UJZ6-F1
#
_entry.id   AF-A0A535UJZ6-F1
#
_cell.length_a   1.000
_cell.length_b   1.000
_cell.length_c   1.000
_cell.angle_alpha   90.00
_cell.angle_beta   90.00
_cell.angle_gamma   90.00
#
_symmetry.space_group_name_H-M   'P 1'
#
loop_
_entity.id
_entity.type
_entity.pdbx_description
1 polymer ?
#
loop_
_entity_poly.entity_id
_entity_poly.type
_entity_poly.pdbx_seq_one_letter_code
_entity_poly.pdbx_strand_id
1 'polypeptide(L)'
;MREEAPVRGRHLDAWITTDVRRPELACAVECELITLHVHGKAADHLGALLDPLLVSGVPTYLWWLGTPPFGKRELLDALRVCDGLVVDTAQFDEPDNSFRRMAGMLKVAHHRMGLADLQWSRLRPWRESIAQFFTPVDRRAFLGGISELGVDYAAAGPGNRIAAALITGWMASALGWKLRRATAGADRVVAAVYEGGGRSIEVDLRPVPQNDRVAGEVSAVRIAGAAGGTFRLSVMHDPQRRRNARETAPDSERRRGDTAKVLLTMLEIGDSEPLRHVQQLEPDDEVALLLELLSTGTHDEVYNRSLAAASELLDRF
;
A
#
# COMPACT_ATOMS: atom_id res chain seq x y z
N MET A 1 -36.71 -1.81 12.68
CA MET A 1 -37.08 -0.42 13.03
C MET A 1 -35.85 0.22 13.64
N ARG A 2 -35.33 1.28 13.00
CA ARG A 2 -34.25 2.08 13.57
C ARG A 2 -34.87 3.05 14.56
N GLU A 3 -34.44 2.96 15.81
CA GLU A 3 -34.72 4.00 16.80
C GLU A 3 -33.37 4.67 17.08
N GLU A 4 -33.09 5.74 16.34
CA GLU A 4 -31.94 6.60 16.61
C GLU A 4 -32.32 7.56 17.74
N ALA A 5 -31.80 7.30 18.94
CA ALA A 5 -31.89 8.23 20.06
C ALA A 5 -30.88 9.38 19.86
N PRO A 6 -31.25 10.64 20.16
CA PRO A 6 -30.35 11.78 20.01
C PRO A 6 -29.24 11.77 21.08
N VAL A 7 -27.99 11.75 20.62
CA VAL A 7 -26.78 11.61 21.46
C VAL A 7 -26.42 12.94 22.17
N ARG A 8 -26.55 12.96 23.49
CA ARG A 8 -25.91 13.95 24.38
C ARG A 8 -25.46 13.29 25.69
N GLY A 9 -24.16 13.02 25.84
CA GLY A 9 -23.57 12.72 27.15
C GLY A 9 -22.24 11.95 27.13
N ARG A 10 -21.55 11.91 28.27
CA ARG A 10 -20.32 11.14 28.53
C ARG A 10 -20.63 9.64 28.69
N HIS A 11 -21.29 9.04 27.71
CA HIS A 11 -21.77 7.67 27.77
C HIS A 11 -21.14 6.80 26.68
N LEU A 12 -20.97 5.51 27.00
CA LEU A 12 -20.67 4.43 26.06
C LEU A 12 -22.02 3.94 25.54
N ASP A 13 -22.26 4.08 24.25
CA ASP A 13 -23.45 3.52 23.61
C ASP A 13 -23.04 2.27 22.82
N ALA A 14 -23.81 1.20 22.94
CA ALA A 14 -23.48 -0.08 22.31
C ALA A 14 -24.74 -0.72 21.72
N TRP A 15 -24.63 -1.28 20.53
CA TRP A 15 -25.67 -2.11 19.94
C TRP A 15 -25.08 -3.31 19.21
N ILE A 16 -25.88 -4.37 19.16
CA ILE A 16 -25.55 -5.64 18.52
C ILE A 16 -26.55 -5.89 17.40
N THR A 17 -26.06 -6.27 16.22
CA THR A 17 -26.88 -6.73 15.11
C THR A 17 -26.32 -8.06 14.63
N THR A 18 -27.13 -9.11 14.68
CA THR A 18 -26.77 -10.42 14.10
C THR A 18 -27.34 -10.50 12.69
N ASP A 19 -26.52 -10.87 11.71
CA ASP A 19 -26.92 -11.09 10.31
C ASP A 19 -26.52 -12.51 9.89
N VAL A 20 -27.46 -13.29 9.38
CA VAL A 20 -27.19 -14.64 8.88
C VAL A 20 -27.16 -14.59 7.36
N ARG A 21 -25.97 -14.79 6.78
CA ARG A 21 -25.81 -14.85 5.33
C ARG A 21 -25.80 -16.29 4.87
N ARG A 22 -26.66 -16.62 3.92
CA ARG A 22 -26.75 -17.94 3.29
C ARG A 22 -26.32 -17.83 1.83
N PRO A 23 -25.04 -18.09 1.50
CA PRO A 23 -24.60 -18.10 0.11
C PRO A 23 -25.27 -19.25 -0.65
N GLU A 24 -25.56 -19.09 -1.94
CA GLU A 24 -26.21 -20.15 -2.75
C GLU A 24 -25.35 -21.41 -2.91
N LEU A 25 -24.02 -21.27 -2.86
CA LEU A 25 -23.05 -22.33 -3.15
C LEU A 25 -22.15 -22.70 -1.96
N ALA A 26 -22.45 -22.21 -0.75
CA ALA A 26 -21.65 -22.50 0.44
C ALA A 26 -22.52 -22.69 1.69
N CYS A 27 -21.91 -23.19 2.78
CA CYS A 27 -22.60 -23.29 4.06
C CYS A 27 -23.04 -21.89 4.54
N ALA A 28 -24.14 -21.83 5.29
CA ALA A 28 -24.58 -20.58 5.91
C ALA A 28 -23.46 -20.04 6.81
N VAL A 29 -23.14 -18.76 6.64
CA VAL A 29 -22.21 -18.03 7.49
C VAL A 29 -23.04 -17.14 8.40
N GLU A 30 -23.01 -17.44 9.70
CA GLU A 30 -23.56 -16.55 10.71
C GLU A 30 -22.52 -15.47 11.03
N CYS A 31 -22.91 -14.20 10.90
CA CYS A 31 -22.08 -13.07 11.21
C CYS A 31 -22.73 -12.27 12.34
N GLU A 32 -21.94 -11.94 13.36
CA GLU A 32 -22.34 -11.02 14.40
C GLU A 32 -21.64 -9.69 14.18
N LEU A 33 -22.42 -8.62 14.02
CA LEU A 33 -21.92 -7.26 13.91
C LEU A 33 -22.23 -6.52 15.20
N ILE A 34 -21.21 -6.34 16.03
CA ILE A 34 -21.29 -5.51 17.24
C ILE A 34 -20.75 -4.12 16.90
N THR A 35 -21.51 -3.08 17.24
CA THR A 35 -21.07 -1.69 17.05
C THR A 35 -21.05 -0.97 18.39
N LEU A 36 -19.89 -0.43 18.74
CA LEU A 36 -19.67 0.33 19.96
C LEU A 36 -19.39 1.78 19.62
N HIS A 37 -20.15 2.70 20.21
CA HIS A 37 -19.92 4.14 20.17
C HIS A 37 -19.26 4.56 21.48
N VAL A 38 -17.93 4.66 21.44
CA VAL A 38 -17.10 4.96 22.60
C VAL A 38 -16.75 6.45 22.61
N HIS A 39 -17.12 7.17 23.67
CA HIS A 39 -16.85 8.60 23.82
C HIS A 39 -16.05 8.92 25.09
N GLY A 40 -15.25 10.01 25.02
CA GLY A 40 -14.52 10.54 26.17
C GLY A 40 -13.49 9.55 26.74
N LYS A 41 -13.31 9.53 28.05
CA LYS A 41 -12.27 8.74 28.73
C LYS A 41 -12.43 7.22 28.56
N ALA A 42 -13.59 6.74 28.15
CA ALA A 42 -13.79 5.31 27.87
C ALA A 42 -12.91 4.83 26.70
N ALA A 43 -12.57 5.73 25.76
CA ALA A 43 -11.73 5.41 24.62
C ALA A 43 -10.28 5.07 25.03
N ASP A 44 -9.82 5.50 26.21
CA ASP A 44 -8.50 5.13 26.76
C ASP A 44 -8.41 3.66 27.24
N HIS A 45 -9.52 2.93 27.16
CA HIS A 45 -9.70 1.57 27.70
C HIS A 45 -10.35 0.62 26.67
N LEU A 46 -10.10 0.82 25.37
CA LEU A 46 -10.69 0.01 24.31
C LEU A 46 -10.41 -1.49 24.43
N GLY A 47 -9.22 -1.90 24.87
CA GLY A 47 -8.88 -3.31 25.05
C GLY A 47 -9.82 -3.99 26.04
N ALA A 48 -10.13 -3.33 27.16
CA ALA A 48 -11.08 -3.86 28.14
C ALA A 48 -12.53 -3.91 27.64
N LEU A 49 -12.90 -3.07 26.67
CA LEU A 49 -14.22 -3.09 26.04
C LEU A 49 -14.32 -4.17 24.95
N LEU A 50 -13.21 -4.42 24.24
CA LEU A 50 -13.15 -5.36 23.12
C LEU A 50 -12.95 -6.81 23.57
N ASP A 51 -12.08 -7.07 24.55
CA ASP A 51 -11.69 -8.41 25.01
C ASP A 51 -12.88 -9.37 25.25
N PRO A 52 -13.98 -8.96 25.93
CA PRO A 52 -15.12 -9.85 26.17
C PRO A 52 -15.93 -10.20 24.90
N LEU A 53 -15.74 -9.45 23.81
CA LEU A 53 -16.44 -9.64 22.54
C LEU A 53 -15.64 -10.53 21.57
N LEU A 54 -14.39 -10.85 21.90
CA LEU A 54 -13.52 -11.65 21.04
C LEU A 54 -13.74 -13.14 21.25
N VAL A 55 -13.65 -13.89 20.16
CA VAL A 55 -13.75 -15.35 20.17
C VAL A 55 -12.38 -15.93 20.41
N SER A 56 -12.22 -16.64 21.54
CA SER A 56 -10.96 -17.31 21.88
C SER A 56 -10.49 -18.26 20.77
N GLY A 57 -9.23 -18.14 20.38
CA GLY A 57 -8.59 -18.99 19.36
C GLY A 57 -8.83 -18.56 17.91
N VAL A 58 -9.51 -17.43 17.69
CA VAL A 58 -9.71 -16.85 16.35
C VAL A 58 -8.81 -15.62 16.19
N PRO A 59 -8.01 -15.53 15.11
CA PRO A 59 -7.22 -14.33 14.83
C PRO A 59 -8.08 -13.07 14.78
N THR A 60 -7.71 -12.07 15.57
CA THR A 60 -8.42 -10.80 15.70
C THR A 60 -7.59 -9.70 15.06
N TYR A 61 -8.17 -8.99 14.08
CA TYR A 61 -7.51 -7.89 13.40
C TYR A 61 -8.21 -6.57 13.69
N LEU A 62 -7.43 -5.56 14.09
CA LEU A 62 -7.91 -4.19 14.19
C LEU A 62 -7.74 -3.52 12.84
N TRP A 63 -8.83 -3.33 12.09
CA TRP A 63 -8.82 -2.52 10.89
C TRP A 63 -9.17 -1.07 11.23
N TRP A 64 -8.20 -0.17 11.06
CA TRP A 64 -8.39 1.24 11.35
C TRP A 64 -8.61 2.02 10.04
N LEU A 65 -9.76 2.68 9.93
CA LEU A 65 -10.09 3.52 8.77
C LEU A 65 -9.42 4.90 8.89
N GLY A 66 -8.77 5.34 7.81
CA GLY A 66 -7.98 6.58 7.79
C GLY A 66 -6.68 6.48 8.60
N THR A 67 -6.34 7.55 9.33
CA THR A 67 -5.10 7.64 10.11
C THR A 67 -5.28 7.11 11.54
N PRO A 68 -4.58 6.04 11.96
CA PRO A 68 -4.56 5.64 13.37
C PRO A 68 -3.95 6.72 14.26
N PRO A 69 -4.44 6.88 15.51
CA PRO A 69 -3.92 7.86 16.45
C PRO A 69 -2.61 7.33 17.08
N PHE A 70 -1.56 7.24 16.27
CA PHE A 70 -0.29 6.64 16.67
C PHE A 70 0.30 7.32 17.91
N GLY A 71 0.62 6.51 18.92
CA GLY A 71 1.13 6.96 20.21
C GLY A 71 0.06 7.40 21.21
N LYS A 72 -1.22 7.35 20.84
CA LYS A 72 -2.34 7.54 21.78
C LYS A 72 -2.69 6.24 22.48
N ARG A 73 -3.25 6.40 23.69
CA ARG A 73 -3.62 5.27 24.55
C ARG A 73 -4.73 4.42 23.95
N GLU A 74 -5.69 5.03 23.25
CA GLU A 74 -6.81 4.31 22.65
C GLU A 74 -6.33 3.21 21.70
N LEU A 75 -5.44 3.55 20.75
CA LEU A 75 -4.83 2.59 19.83
C LEU A 75 -3.98 1.56 20.56
N LEU A 76 -3.10 2.01 21.46
CA LEU A 76 -2.19 1.09 22.17
C LEU A 76 -2.94 0.09 23.05
N ASP A 77 -4.10 0.47 23.59
CA ASP A 77 -4.92 -0.41 24.43
C ASP A 77 -5.71 -1.41 23.58
N ALA A 78 -6.30 -0.98 22.45
CA ALA A 78 -6.95 -1.88 21.50
C ALA A 78 -5.96 -2.93 20.93
N LEU A 79 -4.74 -2.51 20.59
CA LEU A 79 -3.72 -3.41 20.06
C LEU A 79 -3.23 -4.48 21.05
N ARG A 80 -3.56 -4.39 22.35
CA ARG A 80 -3.22 -5.44 23.34
C ARG A 80 -4.05 -6.70 23.18
N VAL A 81 -5.23 -6.59 22.57
CA VAL A 81 -6.21 -7.68 22.42
C VAL A 81 -6.40 -8.08 20.95
N CYS A 82 -5.58 -7.56 20.05
CA CYS A 82 -5.61 -7.88 18.62
C CYS A 82 -4.28 -8.48 18.17
N ASP A 83 -4.32 -9.39 17.19
CA ASP A 83 -3.15 -10.05 16.61
C ASP A 83 -2.46 -9.21 15.53
N GLY A 84 -3.18 -8.27 14.93
CA GLY A 84 -2.59 -7.33 13.98
C GLY A 84 -3.41 -6.09 13.70
N LEU A 85 -2.71 -5.07 13.20
CA LEU A 85 -3.27 -3.81 12.73
C LEU A 85 -3.33 -3.83 11.20
N VAL A 86 -4.50 -3.52 10.65
CA VAL A 86 -4.70 -3.27 9.22
C VAL A 86 -4.93 -1.78 9.01
N VAL A 87 -4.17 -1.18 8.10
CA VAL A 87 -4.30 0.23 7.70
C VAL A 87 -4.38 0.35 6.18
N ASP A 88 -4.78 1.52 5.71
CA ASP A 88 -4.52 1.94 4.34
C ASP A 88 -3.67 3.20 4.36
N THR A 89 -2.36 3.06 4.13
CA THR A 89 -1.46 4.23 4.16
C THR A 89 -1.75 5.22 3.04
N ALA A 90 -2.52 4.84 2.00
CA ALA A 90 -3.02 5.76 0.99
C ALA A 90 -3.93 6.85 1.58
N GLN A 91 -4.64 6.54 2.67
CA GLN A 91 -5.67 7.38 3.29
C GLN A 91 -5.16 8.23 4.46
N PHE A 92 -3.84 8.31 4.68
CA PHE A 92 -3.28 9.11 5.77
C PHE A 92 -3.40 10.61 5.50
N ASP A 93 -3.85 11.37 6.51
CA ASP A 93 -4.04 12.83 6.42
C ASP A 93 -2.72 13.60 6.40
N GLU A 94 -1.75 13.16 7.21
CA GLU A 94 -0.36 13.63 7.22
C GLU A 94 0.56 12.46 6.84
N PRO A 95 0.63 12.06 5.55
CA PRO A 95 1.24 10.80 5.12
C PRO A 95 2.62 10.56 5.73
N ASP A 96 3.56 11.49 5.55
CA ASP A 96 4.96 11.32 5.95
C ASP A 96 5.13 11.26 7.48
N ASN A 97 4.32 12.00 8.25
CA ASN A 97 4.36 11.98 9.72
C ASN A 97 3.73 10.68 10.26
N SER A 98 2.53 10.35 9.79
CA SER A 98 1.79 9.15 10.19
C SER A 98 2.54 7.87 9.84
N PHE A 99 3.13 7.80 8.65
CA PHE A 99 3.95 6.66 8.23
C PHE A 99 5.19 6.47 9.11
N ARG A 100 5.86 7.55 9.50
CA ARG A 100 7.00 7.49 10.44
C ARG A 100 6.60 7.04 11.83
N ARG A 101 5.45 7.52 12.33
CA ARG A 101 4.92 7.07 13.63
C ARG A 101 4.57 5.58 13.60
N MET A 102 3.97 5.11 12.51
CA MET A 102 3.69 3.70 12.28
C MET A 102 4.97 2.86 12.25
N ALA A 103 5.98 3.27 11.48
CA ALA A 103 7.28 2.60 11.43
C ALA A 103 7.99 2.58 12.80
N GLY A 104 7.91 3.69 13.56
CA GLY A 104 8.43 3.77 14.93
C GLY A 104 7.74 2.81 15.89
N MET A 105 6.41 2.69 15.80
CA MET A 105 5.63 1.73 16.59
C MET A 105 6.06 0.28 16.31
N LEU A 106 6.23 -0.09 15.03
CA LEU A 106 6.68 -1.44 14.65
C LEU A 106 8.08 -1.77 15.19
N LYS A 107 9.00 -0.79 15.19
CA LYS A 107 10.34 -0.96 15.77
C LYS A 107 10.29 -1.31 17.26
N VAL A 108 9.38 -0.69 18.02
CA VAL A 108 9.20 -0.94 19.47
C VAL A 108 8.46 -2.27 19.72
N ALA A 109 7.53 -2.64 18.86
CA ALA A 109 6.76 -3.89 18.99
C ALA A 109 7.57 -5.17 18.67
N HIS A 110 8.82 -5.04 18.18
CA HIS A 110 9.73 -6.17 17.89
C HIS A 110 9.08 -7.33 17.11
N HIS A 111 8.29 -7.02 16.07
CA HIS A 111 7.58 -7.99 15.22
C HIS A 111 6.53 -8.86 15.92
N ARG A 112 6.18 -8.57 17.18
CA ARG A 112 5.11 -9.30 17.90
C ARG A 112 3.71 -8.89 17.48
N MET A 113 3.59 -7.75 16.82
CA MET A 113 2.34 -7.20 16.33
C MET A 113 2.33 -7.35 14.81
N GLY A 114 1.32 -8.02 14.29
CA GLY A 114 1.08 -8.05 12.86
C GLY A 114 0.74 -6.65 12.34
N LEU A 115 1.28 -6.26 11.20
CA LEU A 115 0.97 -5.00 10.54
C LEU A 115 0.74 -5.26 9.06
N ALA A 116 -0.37 -4.75 8.58
CA ALA A 116 -0.85 -4.98 7.24
C ALA A 116 -1.29 -3.65 6.62
N ASP A 117 -1.00 -3.47 5.34
CA ASP A 117 -1.26 -2.22 4.65
C ASP A 117 -1.87 -2.49 3.28
N LEU A 118 -3.08 -1.99 3.06
CA LEU A 118 -3.78 -2.16 1.79
C LEU A 118 -3.03 -1.48 0.64
N GLN A 119 -2.28 -0.39 0.89
CA GLN A 119 -1.40 0.20 -0.11
C GLN A 119 -0.30 -0.76 -0.55
N TRP A 120 0.27 -1.53 0.38
CA TRP A 120 1.29 -2.53 0.05
C TRP A 120 0.75 -3.68 -0.80
N SER A 121 -0.51 -4.08 -0.54
CA SER A 121 -1.23 -5.05 -1.37
C SER A 121 -1.47 -4.49 -2.79
N ARG A 122 -1.88 -3.22 -2.93
CA ARG A 122 -2.03 -2.57 -4.26
C ARG A 122 -0.72 -2.47 -5.04
N LEU A 123 0.42 -2.46 -4.36
CA LEU A 123 1.74 -2.48 -5.00
C LEU A 123 2.20 -3.88 -5.44
N ARG A 124 1.45 -4.94 -5.14
CA ARG A 124 1.82 -6.31 -5.51
C ARG A 124 2.05 -6.48 -7.02
N PRO A 125 1.16 -6.03 -7.93
CA PRO A 125 1.38 -6.19 -9.38
C PRO A 125 2.64 -5.47 -9.86
N TRP A 126 2.93 -4.27 -9.33
CA TRP A 126 4.15 -3.52 -9.62
C TRP A 126 5.40 -4.30 -9.22
N ARG A 127 5.43 -4.85 -8.00
CA ARG A 127 6.55 -5.66 -7.51
C ARG A 127 6.73 -6.93 -8.33
N GLU A 128 5.64 -7.59 -8.71
CA GLU A 128 5.66 -8.79 -9.54
C GLU A 128 6.20 -8.48 -10.95
N SER A 129 5.71 -7.43 -11.64
CA SER A 129 6.22 -7.06 -12.97
C SER A 129 7.71 -6.74 -12.94
N ILE A 130 8.18 -6.03 -11.91
CA ILE A 130 9.62 -5.71 -11.73
C ILE A 130 10.42 -6.98 -11.47
N ALA A 131 9.97 -7.86 -10.56
CA ALA A 131 10.69 -9.07 -10.23
C ALA A 131 10.77 -10.05 -11.41
N GLN A 132 9.69 -10.18 -12.18
CA GLN A 132 9.61 -11.05 -13.36
C GLN A 132 10.69 -10.71 -14.40
N PHE A 133 11.07 -9.43 -14.54
CA PHE A 133 12.15 -9.05 -15.44
C PHE A 133 13.49 -9.72 -15.09
N PHE A 134 13.81 -9.82 -13.79
CA PHE A 134 15.09 -10.35 -13.31
C PHE A 134 15.06 -11.86 -13.03
N THR A 135 13.91 -12.53 -13.16
CA THR A 135 13.77 -13.98 -12.97
C THR A 135 14.64 -14.84 -13.91
N PRO A 136 14.69 -14.55 -15.24
CA PRO A 136 15.51 -15.31 -16.18
C PRO A 136 17.01 -15.27 -15.84
N VAL A 137 17.69 -16.40 -16.00
CA VAL A 137 19.10 -16.59 -15.60
C VAL A 137 20.03 -15.56 -16.25
N ASP A 138 19.82 -15.29 -17.53
CA ASP A 138 20.54 -14.34 -18.37
C ASP A 138 20.35 -12.88 -17.93
N ARG A 139 19.28 -12.57 -17.20
CA ARG A 139 18.93 -11.21 -16.78
C ARG A 139 19.28 -10.91 -15.32
N ARG A 140 19.54 -11.93 -14.50
CA ARG A 140 19.88 -11.74 -13.07
C ARG A 140 21.09 -10.85 -12.85
N ALA A 141 22.08 -10.89 -13.76
CA ALA A 141 23.28 -10.07 -13.67
C ALA A 141 22.95 -8.56 -13.69
N PHE A 142 21.84 -8.15 -14.32
CA PHE A 142 21.42 -6.75 -14.36
C PHE A 142 21.02 -6.19 -12.99
N LEU A 143 20.61 -7.03 -12.01
CA LEU A 143 20.35 -6.58 -10.64
C LEU A 143 21.59 -5.91 -10.03
N GLY A 144 22.75 -6.51 -10.26
CA GLY A 144 24.04 -5.99 -9.86
C GLY A 144 24.55 -4.84 -10.73
N GLY A 145 23.76 -4.41 -11.73
CA GLY A 145 24.05 -3.32 -12.66
C GLY A 145 23.14 -2.10 -12.51
N ILE A 146 22.09 -2.16 -11.69
CA ILE A 146 21.16 -1.03 -11.46
C ILE A 146 21.91 0.19 -10.93
N SER A 147 21.74 1.34 -11.58
CA SER A 147 22.31 2.64 -11.17
C SER A 147 21.26 3.74 -11.04
N GLU A 148 20.04 3.53 -11.54
CA GLU A 148 18.96 4.51 -11.51
C GLU A 148 17.61 3.84 -11.18
N LEU A 149 16.81 4.49 -10.34
CA LEU A 149 15.43 4.14 -10.03
C LEU A 149 14.57 5.41 -9.99
N GLY A 150 13.64 5.55 -10.93
CA GLY A 150 12.64 6.61 -10.91
C GLY A 150 11.26 6.07 -10.60
N VAL A 151 10.53 6.72 -9.70
CA VAL A 151 9.14 6.38 -9.35
C VAL A 151 8.26 7.61 -9.50
N ASP A 152 7.32 7.54 -10.43
CA ASP A 152 6.36 8.59 -10.71
C ASP A 152 5.05 8.27 -9.99
N TYR A 153 4.48 9.21 -9.24
CA TYR A 153 3.22 9.02 -8.52
C TYR A 153 2.25 10.17 -8.78
N ALA A 154 0.95 9.88 -8.77
CA ALA A 154 -0.10 10.83 -9.08
C ALA A 154 -0.20 11.90 -7.97
N ALA A 155 0.12 13.15 -8.28
CA ALA A 155 -0.01 14.25 -7.34
C ALA A 155 -0.16 15.61 -8.06
N ALA A 156 -1.17 16.38 -7.65
CA ALA A 156 -1.35 17.78 -8.05
C ALA A 156 -0.88 18.78 -6.96
N GLY A 157 -0.44 18.28 -5.80
CA GLY A 157 -0.16 19.03 -4.57
C GLY A 157 0.93 18.37 -3.71
N PRO A 158 1.07 18.71 -2.41
CA PRO A 158 1.77 17.85 -1.46
C PRO A 158 1.02 16.51 -1.43
N GLY A 159 1.48 15.57 -2.25
CA GLY A 159 0.82 14.27 -2.43
C GLY A 159 1.35 13.24 -1.45
N ASN A 160 0.53 12.23 -1.20
CA ASN A 160 0.95 11.05 -0.47
C ASN A 160 2.00 10.29 -1.30
N ARG A 161 3.27 10.32 -0.88
CA ARG A 161 4.38 9.65 -1.57
C ARG A 161 4.71 8.27 -1.00
N ILE A 162 3.91 7.78 -0.05
CA ILE A 162 4.20 6.53 0.67
C ILE A 162 4.31 5.35 -0.29
N ALA A 163 3.45 5.26 -1.31
CA ALA A 163 3.51 4.18 -2.29
C ALA A 163 4.86 4.15 -3.04
N ALA A 164 5.33 5.32 -3.47
CA ALA A 164 6.62 5.48 -4.15
C ALA A 164 7.80 5.17 -3.21
N ALA A 165 7.70 5.59 -1.94
CA ALA A 165 8.68 5.26 -0.91
C ALA A 165 8.70 3.76 -0.58
N LEU A 166 7.55 3.07 -0.57
CA LEU A 166 7.45 1.63 -0.34
C LEU A 166 8.08 0.80 -1.47
N ILE A 167 7.86 1.15 -2.74
CA ILE A 167 8.56 0.52 -3.87
C ILE A 167 10.08 0.71 -3.75
N THR A 168 10.51 1.92 -3.39
CA THR A 168 11.94 2.23 -3.20
C THR A 168 12.52 1.46 -2.02
N GLY A 169 11.83 1.42 -0.88
CA GLY A 169 12.23 0.68 0.31
C GLY A 169 12.27 -0.83 0.08
N TRP A 170 11.36 -1.35 -0.74
CA TRP A 170 11.38 -2.74 -1.18
C TRP A 170 12.64 -3.07 -1.99
N MET A 171 12.93 -2.29 -3.03
CA MET A 171 14.14 -2.46 -3.83
C MET A 171 15.40 -2.32 -2.98
N ALA A 172 15.48 -1.29 -2.14
CA ALA A 172 16.63 -1.03 -1.30
C ALA A 172 16.87 -2.16 -0.29
N SER A 173 15.82 -2.63 0.38
CA SER A 173 15.93 -3.74 1.34
C SER A 173 16.22 -5.09 0.68
N ALA A 174 15.67 -5.35 -0.52
CA ALA A 174 15.92 -6.59 -1.25
C ALA A 174 17.34 -6.66 -1.84
N LEU A 175 17.91 -5.53 -2.25
CA LEU A 175 19.22 -5.44 -2.91
C LEU A 175 20.34 -4.96 -1.98
N GLY A 176 20.05 -4.76 -0.69
CA GLY A 176 21.02 -4.32 0.30
C GLY A 176 21.56 -2.91 0.07
N TRP A 177 20.75 -2.03 -0.53
CA TRP A 177 21.11 -0.64 -0.74
C TRP A 177 21.04 0.15 0.57
N LYS A 178 22.01 1.04 0.79
CA LYS A 178 22.08 1.91 1.97
C LYS A 178 21.89 3.36 1.56
N LEU A 179 20.95 4.05 2.19
CA LEU A 179 20.71 5.46 1.92
C LEU A 179 21.92 6.29 2.37
N ARG A 180 22.45 7.14 1.46
CA ARG A 180 23.58 8.04 1.75
C ARG A 180 23.15 9.48 1.91
N ARG A 181 22.25 9.94 1.03
CA ARG A 181 21.70 11.29 1.04
C ARG A 181 20.32 11.28 0.42
N ALA A 182 19.45 12.16 0.88
CA ALA A 182 18.20 12.48 0.21
C ALA A 182 17.90 13.96 0.40
N THR A 183 17.27 14.55 -0.61
CA THR A 183 16.84 15.94 -0.62
C THR A 183 15.50 16.04 -1.31
N ALA A 184 14.63 16.92 -0.81
CA ALA A 184 13.42 17.31 -1.52
C ALA A 184 13.72 18.59 -2.31
N GLY A 185 13.55 18.53 -3.64
CA GLY A 185 13.64 19.69 -4.53
C GLY A 185 12.46 20.64 -4.37
N ALA A 186 12.60 21.86 -4.88
CA ALA A 186 11.52 22.86 -4.88
C ALA A 186 10.31 22.44 -5.73
N ASP A 187 10.55 21.58 -6.73
CA ASP A 187 9.56 20.90 -7.56
C ASP A 187 8.92 19.68 -6.87
N ARG A 188 9.25 19.45 -5.59
CA ARG A 188 8.82 18.30 -4.77
C ARG A 188 9.32 16.95 -5.27
N VAL A 189 10.25 16.95 -6.23
CA VAL A 189 10.98 15.74 -6.58
C VAL A 189 11.90 15.39 -5.42
N VAL A 190 11.76 14.16 -4.92
CA VAL A 190 12.73 13.63 -3.96
C VAL A 190 13.88 13.05 -4.76
N ALA A 191 15.07 13.57 -4.57
CA ALA A 191 16.29 12.98 -5.10
C ALA A 191 17.04 12.32 -3.95
N ALA A 192 17.30 11.02 -4.06
CA ALA A 192 18.06 10.26 -3.09
C ALA A 192 19.21 9.53 -3.79
N VAL A 193 20.28 9.32 -3.04
CA VAL A 193 21.39 8.48 -3.49
C VAL A 193 21.64 7.39 -2.47
N TYR A 194 21.61 6.17 -2.99
CA TYR A 194 21.89 4.94 -2.28
C TYR A 194 23.23 4.37 -2.70
N GLU A 195 23.77 3.48 -1.89
CA GLU A 195 24.96 2.71 -2.22
C GLU A 195 24.68 1.21 -2.03
N GLY A 196 25.04 0.40 -3.02
CA GLY A 196 24.86 -1.05 -2.98
C GLY A 196 25.80 -1.75 -3.96
N GLY A 197 26.44 -2.85 -3.52
CA GLY A 197 27.38 -3.59 -4.37
C GLY A 197 28.55 -2.75 -4.89
N GLY A 198 29.01 -1.76 -4.11
CA GLY A 198 30.12 -0.87 -4.49
C GLY A 198 29.76 0.22 -5.50
N ARG A 199 28.47 0.46 -5.78
CA ARG A 199 28.00 1.42 -6.76
C ARG A 199 27.02 2.41 -6.13
N SER A 200 26.96 3.60 -6.73
CA SER A 200 25.96 4.62 -6.41
C SER A 200 24.70 4.35 -7.21
N ILE A 201 23.53 4.46 -6.57
CA ILE A 201 22.22 4.35 -7.20
C ILE A 201 21.48 5.67 -7.00
N GLU A 202 21.13 6.32 -8.09
CA GLU A 202 20.32 7.53 -8.11
C GLU A 202 18.84 7.16 -8.06
N VAL A 203 18.09 7.82 -7.17
CA VAL A 203 16.67 7.56 -6.97
C VAL A 203 15.88 8.85 -7.06
N ASP A 204 14.87 8.90 -7.93
CA ASP A 204 13.93 10.01 -8.06
C ASP A 204 12.50 9.59 -7.71
N LEU A 205 11.84 10.30 -6.77
CA LEU A 205 10.39 10.20 -6.58
C LEU A 205 9.75 11.47 -7.15
N ARG A 206 9.01 11.33 -8.25
CA ARG A 206 8.47 12.47 -9.00
C ARG A 206 6.94 12.55 -8.88
N PRO A 207 6.38 13.65 -8.39
CA PRO A 207 4.95 13.89 -8.48
C PRO A 207 4.56 14.23 -9.92
N VAL A 208 3.55 13.54 -10.44
CA VAL A 208 3.02 13.78 -11.79
C VAL A 208 1.54 14.17 -11.70
N PRO A 209 1.12 15.32 -12.24
CA PRO A 209 -0.28 15.71 -12.26
C PRO A 209 -1.09 14.74 -13.14
N GLN A 210 -2.02 14.01 -12.54
CA GLN A 210 -2.88 13.04 -13.23
C GLN A 210 -4.30 13.15 -12.67
N ASN A 211 -5.24 13.54 -13.53
CA ASN A 211 -6.63 13.82 -13.13
C ASN A 211 -7.51 12.57 -13.08
N ASP A 212 -7.00 11.44 -13.60
CA ASP A 212 -7.71 10.17 -13.75
C ASP A 212 -7.25 9.12 -12.72
N ARG A 213 -6.33 9.47 -11.82
CA ARG A 213 -5.78 8.57 -10.79
C ARG A 213 -6.00 9.08 -9.38
N VAL A 214 -5.98 8.15 -8.44
CA VAL A 214 -6.06 8.48 -7.02
C VAL A 214 -4.77 9.17 -6.60
N ALA A 215 -4.87 10.21 -5.76
CA ALA A 215 -3.69 10.90 -5.25
C ALA A 215 -2.77 9.91 -4.51
N GLY A 216 -1.48 9.94 -4.84
CA GLY A 216 -0.44 9.05 -4.30
C GLY A 216 -0.29 7.71 -4.99
N GLU A 217 -1.15 7.37 -5.97
CA GLU A 217 -1.05 6.15 -6.76
C GLU A 217 0.24 6.14 -7.61
N VAL A 218 0.97 5.02 -7.63
CA VAL A 218 2.14 4.87 -8.51
C VAL A 218 1.66 4.85 -9.97
N SER A 219 2.33 5.61 -10.82
CA SER A 219 1.98 5.76 -12.23
C SER A 219 3.05 5.21 -13.17
N ALA A 220 4.33 5.25 -12.77
CA ALA A 220 5.42 4.59 -13.46
C ALA A 220 6.58 4.26 -12.51
N VAL A 221 7.29 3.18 -12.81
CA VAL A 221 8.58 2.81 -12.22
C VAL A 221 9.57 2.58 -13.35
N ARG A 222 10.71 3.28 -13.30
CA ARG A 222 11.77 3.26 -14.30
C ARG A 222 13.06 2.81 -13.63
N ILE A 223 13.72 1.80 -14.18
CA ILE A 223 14.97 1.25 -13.66
C ILE A 223 15.97 1.21 -14.81
N ALA A 224 17.18 1.73 -14.59
CA ALA A 224 18.24 1.68 -15.58
C ALA A 224 19.57 1.28 -14.96
N GLY A 225 20.46 0.77 -15.80
CA GLY A 225 21.78 0.34 -15.37
C GLY A 225 22.59 -0.32 -16.46
N ALA A 226 23.72 -0.91 -16.06
CA ALA A 226 24.58 -1.66 -16.95
C ALA A 226 25.25 -2.85 -16.26
N ALA A 227 25.24 -4.01 -16.91
CA ALA A 227 25.99 -5.20 -16.52
C ALA A 227 26.28 -6.06 -17.76
N GLY A 228 27.48 -5.95 -18.34
CA GLY A 228 27.79 -6.57 -19.65
C GLY A 228 27.07 -5.94 -20.86
N GLY A 229 26.10 -5.05 -20.62
CA GLY A 229 25.37 -4.23 -21.56
C GLY A 229 24.45 -3.26 -20.80
N THR A 230 23.96 -2.20 -21.44
CA THR A 230 22.99 -1.28 -20.85
C THR A 230 21.59 -1.88 -20.86
N PHE A 231 20.76 -1.51 -19.87
CA PHE A 231 19.36 -1.87 -19.88
C PHE A 231 18.48 -0.75 -19.32
N ARG A 232 17.23 -0.70 -19.78
CA ARG A 232 16.15 0.09 -19.18
C ARG A 232 14.90 -0.75 -19.05
N LEU A 233 14.33 -0.77 -17.86
CA LEU A 233 13.02 -1.34 -17.56
C LEU A 233 12.07 -0.20 -17.20
N SER A 234 10.90 -0.16 -17.81
CA SER A 234 9.83 0.77 -17.46
C SER A 234 8.54 -0.01 -17.24
N VAL A 235 7.98 0.07 -16.05
CA VAL A 235 6.62 -0.40 -15.75
C VAL A 235 5.76 0.85 -15.60
N MET A 236 4.64 0.94 -16.28
CA MET A 236 3.74 2.09 -16.18
C MET A 236 2.30 1.68 -16.42
N HIS A 237 1.36 2.46 -15.90
CA HIS A 237 -0.01 2.33 -16.37
C HIS A 237 -0.08 2.66 -17.86
N ASP A 238 -0.84 1.88 -18.64
CA ASP A 238 -0.96 2.09 -20.08
C ASP A 238 -1.47 3.52 -20.40
N PRO A 239 -0.65 4.36 -21.04
CA PRO A 239 -1.03 5.73 -21.38
C PRO A 239 -2.10 5.80 -22.48
N GLN A 240 -2.40 4.71 -23.21
CA GLN A 240 -3.24 4.73 -24.41
C GLN A 240 -4.74 4.57 -24.16
N ARG A 241 -5.23 4.35 -22.93
CA ARG A 241 -6.67 4.33 -22.65
C ARG A 241 -7.30 5.72 -22.57
N ARG A 242 -6.98 6.62 -23.51
CA ARG A 242 -7.92 7.69 -23.87
C ARG A 242 -9.14 6.98 -24.44
N ARG A 243 -10.26 6.96 -23.70
CA ARG A 243 -11.57 6.56 -24.22
C ARG A 243 -11.72 7.17 -25.60
N ASN A 244 -11.69 6.35 -26.66
CA ASN A 244 -12.14 6.78 -27.97
C ASN A 244 -13.61 7.19 -27.81
N ALA A 245 -13.87 8.49 -27.78
CA ALA A 245 -15.20 9.08 -27.67
C ALA A 245 -16.03 8.91 -28.97
N ARG A 246 -15.88 7.77 -29.66
CA ARG A 246 -16.53 7.46 -30.93
C ARG A 246 -17.00 6.01 -30.96
N GLU A 247 -17.80 5.61 -29.98
CA GLU A 247 -18.73 4.48 -30.15
C GLU A 247 -20.08 4.87 -29.53
N THR A 248 -20.87 5.56 -30.37
CA THR A 248 -22.30 5.75 -30.21
C THR A 248 -23.00 4.39 -30.36
N ALA A 249 -23.27 3.74 -29.23
CA ALA A 249 -24.24 2.65 -29.12
C ALA A 249 -25.19 2.97 -27.94
N PRO A 250 -26.50 2.69 -28.05
CA PRO A 250 -27.50 3.24 -27.14
C PRO A 250 -27.48 2.59 -25.76
N ASP A 251 -27.87 3.41 -24.79
CA ASP A 251 -28.05 3.14 -23.36
C ASP A 251 -28.98 1.97 -23.05
N SER A 252 -28.49 0.99 -22.29
CA SER A 252 -29.21 0.41 -21.13
C SER A 252 -28.41 -0.65 -20.36
N GLU A 253 -27.27 -1.14 -20.88
CA GLU A 253 -26.43 -2.13 -20.18
C GLU A 253 -25.10 -1.57 -19.62
N ARG A 254 -24.85 -0.26 -19.72
CA ARG A 254 -23.59 0.40 -19.29
C ARG A 254 -23.52 0.70 -17.77
N ARG A 255 -23.93 -0.24 -16.91
CA ARG A 255 -23.61 -0.22 -15.46
C ARG A 255 -22.69 -1.38 -15.06
N ARG A 256 -21.57 -1.50 -15.78
CA ARG A 256 -20.32 -2.02 -15.22
C ARG A 256 -19.20 -1.34 -15.98
N GLY A 257 -18.64 -0.28 -15.39
CA GLY A 257 -17.54 0.47 -15.97
C GLY A 257 -16.31 -0.42 -16.04
N ASP A 258 -16.15 -1.13 -17.15
CA ASP A 258 -15.00 -1.99 -17.42
C ASP A 258 -13.75 -1.12 -17.64
N THR A 259 -13.15 -0.74 -16.52
CA THR A 259 -11.99 0.13 -16.38
C THR A 259 -10.81 -0.73 -15.96
N ALA A 260 -10.60 -1.86 -16.63
CA ALA A 260 -9.41 -2.68 -16.41
C ALA A 260 -8.16 -1.78 -16.54
N LYS A 261 -7.52 -1.50 -15.40
CA LYS A 261 -6.21 -0.86 -15.37
C LYS A 261 -5.23 -1.87 -15.94
N VAL A 262 -4.26 -1.40 -16.71
CA VAL A 262 -3.25 -2.27 -17.33
C VAL A 262 -1.88 -1.73 -16.97
N LEU A 263 -0.95 -2.62 -16.63
CA LEU A 263 0.47 -2.30 -16.53
C LEU A 263 1.17 -2.71 -17.83
N LEU A 264 1.76 -1.71 -18.49
CA LEU A 264 2.69 -1.91 -19.59
C LEU A 264 4.11 -1.97 -19.02
N THR A 265 4.77 -3.09 -19.27
CA THR A 265 6.19 -3.28 -19.01
C THR A 265 6.96 -3.20 -20.33
N MET A 266 7.92 -2.29 -20.41
CA MET A 266 8.85 -2.12 -21.51
C MET A 266 10.27 -2.40 -21.06
N LEU A 267 11.01 -3.13 -21.88
CA LEU A 267 12.38 -3.51 -21.60
C LEU A 267 13.25 -3.26 -22.83
N GLU A 268 14.32 -2.51 -22.63
CA GLU A 268 15.38 -2.23 -23.59
C GLU A 268 16.69 -2.84 -23.07
N ILE A 269 17.41 -3.60 -23.91
CA ILE A 269 18.73 -4.17 -23.58
C ILE A 269 19.68 -3.88 -24.74
N GLY A 270 20.67 -3.00 -24.51
CA GLY A 270 21.56 -2.49 -25.55
C GLY A 270 20.75 -1.93 -26.73
N ASP A 271 21.11 -2.38 -27.94
CA ASP A 271 20.42 -2.02 -29.19
C ASP A 271 19.40 -3.08 -29.66
N SER A 272 19.00 -4.00 -28.77
CA SER A 272 18.03 -5.04 -29.10
C SER A 272 16.62 -4.47 -29.23
N GLU A 273 15.74 -5.15 -29.98
CA GLU A 273 14.33 -4.77 -30.03
C GLU A 273 13.71 -4.75 -28.62
N PRO A 274 12.93 -3.71 -28.30
CA PRO A 274 12.34 -3.58 -26.98
C PRO A 274 11.27 -4.64 -26.75
N LEU A 275 11.41 -5.38 -25.65
CA LEU A 275 10.42 -6.34 -25.20
C LEU A 275 9.27 -5.62 -24.52
N ARG A 276 8.03 -6.04 -24.83
CA ARG A 276 6.81 -5.47 -24.26
C ARG A 276 5.98 -6.57 -23.61
N HIS A 277 5.51 -6.32 -22.40
CA HIS A 277 4.60 -7.19 -21.69
C HIS A 277 3.45 -6.36 -21.11
N VAL A 278 2.24 -6.89 -21.24
CA VAL A 278 1.01 -6.21 -20.82
C VAL A 278 0.34 -7.09 -19.77
N GLN A 279 0.15 -6.56 -18.57
CA GLN A 279 -0.52 -7.23 -17.48
C GLN A 279 -1.85 -6.52 -17.18
N GLN A 280 -2.94 -7.27 -17.23
CA GLN A 280 -4.24 -6.78 -16.76
C GLN A 280 -4.24 -6.75 -15.23
N LEU A 281 -4.68 -5.62 -14.67
CA LEU A 281 -4.91 -5.50 -13.25
C LEU A 281 -6.36 -5.80 -12.95
N GLU A 282 -6.56 -6.59 -11.90
CA GLU A 282 -7.87 -6.68 -11.26
C GLU A 282 -8.21 -5.31 -10.65
N PRO A 283 -9.50 -4.95 -10.56
CA PRO A 283 -9.91 -3.74 -9.87
C PRO A 283 -9.38 -3.73 -8.42
N ASP A 284 -8.87 -2.57 -7.98
CA ASP A 284 -8.43 -2.34 -6.60
C ASP A 284 -9.63 -2.27 -5.63
N ASP A 285 -10.41 -3.35 -5.52
CA ASP A 285 -11.51 -3.45 -4.58
C ASP A 285 -10.97 -3.61 -3.17
N GLU A 286 -11.27 -2.65 -2.29
CA GLU A 286 -10.84 -2.64 -0.89
C GLU A 286 -11.28 -3.93 -0.17
N VAL A 287 -12.47 -4.44 -0.49
CA VAL A 287 -12.98 -5.69 0.11
C VAL A 287 -12.13 -6.88 -0.34
N ALA A 288 -11.78 -6.96 -1.63
CA ALA A 288 -10.96 -8.04 -2.15
C ALA A 288 -9.54 -8.00 -1.55
N LEU A 289 -8.95 -6.81 -1.45
CA LEU A 289 -7.64 -6.60 -0.83
C LEU A 289 -7.64 -6.97 0.65
N LEU A 290 -8.68 -6.58 1.38
CA LEU A 290 -8.83 -6.93 2.78
C LEU A 290 -8.98 -8.45 2.95
N LEU A 291 -9.81 -9.10 2.14
CA LEU A 291 -9.98 -10.56 2.20
C LEU A 291 -8.67 -11.31 1.92
N GLU A 292 -7.91 -10.89 0.89
CA GLU A 292 -6.61 -11.47 0.57
C GLU A 292 -5.62 -11.29 1.74
N LEU A 293 -5.57 -10.09 2.31
CA LEU A 293 -4.69 -9.76 3.43
C LEU A 293 -5.04 -10.59 4.68
N LEU A 294 -6.33 -10.69 5.02
CA LEU A 294 -6.78 -11.50 6.15
C LEU A 294 -6.50 -13.00 5.94
N SER A 295 -6.49 -13.47 4.68
CA SER A 295 -6.20 -14.87 4.34
C SER A 295 -4.71 -15.22 4.40
N THR A 296 -3.83 -14.25 4.16
CA THR A 296 -2.36 -14.44 4.14
C THR A 296 -1.71 -14.09 5.47
N GLY A 297 -2.43 -13.37 6.34
CA GLY A 297 -1.97 -12.91 7.64
C GLY A 297 -1.22 -11.57 7.57
N THR A 298 -0.92 -11.03 8.74
CA THR A 298 -0.39 -9.66 8.89
C THR A 298 1.11 -9.63 9.26
N HIS A 299 1.79 -10.76 9.14
CA HIS A 299 3.22 -10.89 9.42
C HIS A 299 4.02 -11.04 8.12
N ASP A 300 4.10 -9.97 7.34
CA ASP A 300 4.91 -9.92 6.10
C ASP A 300 6.30 -9.34 6.40
N GLU A 301 7.33 -10.19 6.41
CA GLU A 301 8.72 -9.77 6.60
C GLU A 301 9.23 -8.87 5.47
N VAL A 302 8.75 -9.07 4.24
CA VAL A 302 9.08 -8.23 3.08
C VAL A 302 8.50 -6.85 3.28
N TYR A 303 7.25 -6.75 3.73
CA TYR A 303 6.63 -5.48 4.07
C TYR A 303 7.41 -4.78 5.19
N ASN A 304 7.69 -5.48 6.29
CA ASN A 304 8.35 -4.89 7.47
C ASN A 304 9.72 -4.26 7.13
N ARG A 305 10.56 -4.94 6.35
CA ARG A 305 11.85 -4.38 5.92
C ARG A 305 11.69 -3.25 4.89
N SER A 306 10.69 -3.34 4.02
CA SER A 306 10.39 -2.30 3.03
C SER A 306 9.89 -1.03 3.70
N LEU A 307 9.01 -1.17 4.69
CA LEU A 307 8.52 -0.11 5.56
C LEU A 307 9.68 0.59 6.29
N ALA A 308 10.57 -0.17 6.89
CA ALA A 308 11.73 0.38 7.61
C ALA A 308 12.64 1.19 6.68
N ALA A 309 12.96 0.66 5.49
CA ALA A 309 13.79 1.35 4.50
C ALA A 309 13.09 2.58 3.90
N ALA A 310 11.79 2.49 3.65
CA ALA A 310 10.97 3.60 3.17
C ALA A 310 10.88 4.73 4.21
N SER A 311 10.71 4.38 5.49
CA SER A 311 10.69 5.35 6.59
C SER A 311 12.02 6.09 6.71
N GLU A 312 13.16 5.41 6.54
CA GLU A 312 14.47 6.06 6.55
C GLU A 312 14.61 7.12 5.44
N LEU A 313 14.05 6.84 4.26
CA LEU A 313 14.02 7.81 3.16
C LEU A 313 13.18 9.04 3.51
N LEU A 314 11.96 8.82 4.03
CA LEU A 314 11.05 9.89 4.41
C LEU A 314 11.51 10.69 5.63
N ASP A 315 12.48 10.19 6.40
CA ASP A 315 13.09 10.90 7.53
C ASP A 315 14.13 11.96 7.14
N ARG A 316 14.58 11.99 5.88
CA ARG A 316 15.70 12.84 5.45
C ARG A 316 15.33 14.26 5.02
N PHE A 317 14.05 14.58 4.89
CA PHE A 317 13.56 15.88 4.42
C PHE A 317 12.25 16.29 5.09
#